data_AF-A0A7X7C802-F1
#
_entry.id   AF-A0A7X7C802-F1
#
_cell.length_a   1.000
_cell.length_b   1.000
_cell.length_c   1.000
_cell.angle_alpha   90.00
_cell.angle_beta   90.00
_cell.angle_gamma   90.00
#
_symmetry.space_group_name_H-M   'P 1'
#
loop_
_entity.id
_entity.type
_entity.pdbx_description
1 polymer ?
#
loop_
_entity_poly.entity_id
_entity_poly.type
_entity_poly.pdbx_seq_one_letter_code
_entity_poly.pdbx_strand_id
1 'polypeptide(L)'
;MSRKGFTLIELILVITILGILAISALPRFLDLSTSAEQASMQGVVGAVRSGIALYRANDMVTNGGSGSYPATLDSNANGACVTCFDTILSNGVNDTSWTKASATSYSFNDGTAVTTFTYNITDGTFQ
;
A
#
# COMPACT_ATOMS: atom_id res chain seq x y z
N MET A 1 -48.07 -33.69 8.12
CA MET A 1 -46.98 -32.79 8.54
C MET A 1 -47.15 -31.46 7.82
N SER A 2 -47.63 -30.42 8.50
CA SER A 2 -47.86 -29.10 7.87
C SER A 2 -46.53 -28.35 7.76
N ARG A 3 -46.06 -28.12 6.53
CA ARG A 3 -44.95 -27.20 6.25
C ARG A 3 -45.50 -25.78 6.32
N LYS A 4 -45.15 -25.04 7.38
CA LYS A 4 -45.33 -23.58 7.42
C LYS A 4 -44.45 -22.97 6.33
N GLY A 5 -45.06 -22.56 5.23
CA GLY A 5 -44.38 -21.79 4.18
C GLY A 5 -44.09 -20.37 4.68
N PHE A 6 -42.94 -19.82 4.30
CA PHE A 6 -42.58 -18.43 4.52
C PHE A 6 -43.63 -17.51 3.88
N THR A 7 -44.07 -16.46 4.57
CA THR A 7 -45.06 -15.54 3.99
C THR A 7 -44.36 -14.53 3.06
N LEU A 8 -45.02 -14.11 1.98
CA LEU A 8 -44.46 -13.11 1.06
C LEU A 8 -44.11 -11.80 1.77
N ILE A 9 -44.91 -11.40 2.76
CA ILE A 9 -44.67 -10.20 3.55
C ILE A 9 -43.40 -10.32 4.40
N GLU A 10 -43.07 -11.52 4.89
CA GLU A 10 -41.87 -11.79 5.68
C GLU A 10 -40.61 -11.63 4.83
N LEU A 11 -40.65 -12.14 3.59
CA LEU A 11 -39.54 -11.98 2.66
C LEU A 11 -39.34 -10.50 2.28
N ILE A 12 -40.42 -9.77 2.02
CA ILE A 12 -40.38 -8.34 1.70
C ILE A 12 -39.83 -7.54 2.88
N LEU A 13 -40.30 -7.80 4.10
CA LEU A 13 -39.84 -7.09 5.30
C LEU A 13 -38.32 -7.29 5.50
N VAL A 14 -37.83 -8.53 5.34
CA VAL A 14 -36.40 -8.85 5.50
C VAL A 14 -35.54 -8.09 4.50
N ILE A 15 -35.85 -8.13 3.19
CA ILE A 15 -35.06 -7.41 2.20
C ILE A 15 -35.13 -5.89 2.37
N THR A 16 -36.26 -5.38 2.89
CA THR A 16 -36.43 -3.94 3.17
C THR A 16 -35.53 -3.51 4.34
N ILE A 17 -35.50 -4.30 5.42
CA ILE A 17 -34.61 -4.03 6.57
C ILE A 17 -33.15 -4.14 6.14
N LEU A 18 -32.78 -5.19 5.39
CA LEU A 18 -31.42 -5.35 4.86
C LEU A 18 -31.02 -4.19 3.94
N GLY A 19 -31.95 -3.68 3.11
CA GLY A 19 -31.71 -2.52 2.25
C GLY A 19 -31.38 -1.25 3.05
N ILE A 20 -32.13 -0.97 4.11
CA ILE A 20 -31.89 0.19 4.98
C ILE A 20 -30.54 0.07 5.70
N LEU A 21 -30.24 -1.12 6.25
CA LEU A 21 -28.98 -1.38 6.95
C LEU A 21 -27.78 -1.24 6.01
N ALA A 22 -27.87 -1.76 4.78
CA ALA A 22 -26.81 -1.70 3.79
C ALA A 22 -26.44 -0.26 3.40
N ILE A 23 -27.44 0.61 3.19
CA ILE A 23 -27.21 2.02 2.84
C ILE A 23 -26.47 2.75 3.96
N SER A 24 -26.80 2.46 5.23
CA SER A 24 -26.14 3.11 6.37
C SER A 24 -24.69 2.63 6.58
N ALA A 25 -24.36 1.40 6.19
CA ALA A 25 -23.04 0.81 6.39
C ALA A 25 -22.05 1.14 5.28
N LEU A 26 -22.52 1.37 4.05
CA LEU A 26 -21.67 1.56 2.87
C LEU A 26 -20.69 2.74 3.00
N PRO A 27 -21.09 3.96 3.44
CA PRO A 27 -20.17 5.09 3.51
C PRO A 27 -18.98 4.80 4.45
N ARG A 28 -19.27 4.23 5.62
CA ARG A 28 -18.24 3.86 6.60
C ARG A 28 -17.31 2.76 6.08
N PHE A 29 -17.81 1.83 5.28
CA PHE A 29 -16.98 0.78 4.69
C PHE A 29 -15.97 1.35 3.70
N LEU A 30 -16.38 2.34 2.88
CA LEU A 30 -15.49 3.03 1.95
C LEU A 30 -14.39 3.80 2.70
N ASP A 31 -14.74 4.55 3.74
CA ASP A 31 -13.77 5.31 4.56
C ASP A 31 -12.74 4.40 5.26
N LEU A 32 -13.17 3.22 5.72
CA LEU A 32 -12.28 2.24 6.34
C LEU A 32 -11.30 1.64 5.33
N SER A 33 -11.75 1.44 4.09
CA SER A 33 -10.93 0.87 3.02
C SER A 33 -9.80 1.85 2.65
N THR A 34 -10.13 3.13 2.43
CA THR A 34 -9.13 4.16 2.14
C THR A 34 -8.15 4.37 3.29
N SER A 35 -8.64 4.38 4.53
CA SER A 35 -7.78 4.49 5.72
C SER A 35 -6.82 3.30 5.86
N ALA A 36 -7.27 2.09 5.52
CA ALA A 36 -6.43 0.89 5.54
C ALA A 36 -5.34 0.94 4.46
N GLU A 37 -5.67 1.44 3.27
CA GLU A 37 -4.69 1.63 2.19
C GLU A 37 -3.63 2.67 2.56
N GLN A 38 -4.05 3.80 3.15
CA GLN A 38 -3.11 4.82 3.65
C GLN A 38 -2.19 4.28 4.76
N ALA A 39 -2.71 3.45 5.67
CA ALA A 39 -1.91 2.80 6.69
C ALA A 39 -0.89 1.81 6.08
N SER A 40 -1.30 1.05 5.07
CA SER A 40 -0.41 0.16 4.30
C SER A 40 0.72 0.96 3.64
N MET A 41 0.38 2.06 2.95
CA MET A 41 1.35 2.98 2.34
C MET A 41 2.36 3.48 3.37
N GLN A 42 1.90 3.98 4.53
CA GLN A 42 2.78 4.47 5.59
C GLN A 42 3.70 3.35 6.12
N GLY A 43 3.18 2.12 6.24
CA GLY A 43 3.97 0.95 6.61
C GLY A 43 5.08 0.66 5.61
N VAL A 44 4.77 0.67 4.31
CA VAL A 44 5.77 0.49 3.24
C VAL A 44 6.79 1.62 3.25
N VAL A 45 6.38 2.89 3.30
CA VAL A 45 7.28 4.05 3.34
C VAL A 45 8.23 3.97 4.55
N GLY A 46 7.72 3.58 5.71
CA GLY A 46 8.52 3.36 6.92
C GLY A 46 9.54 2.23 6.77
N ALA A 47 9.12 1.11 6.17
CA ALA A 47 10.00 0.00 5.86
C ALA A 47 11.09 0.38 4.85
N VAL A 48 10.74 1.16 3.81
CA VAL A 48 11.67 1.67 2.80
C VAL A 48 12.75 2.55 3.44
N ARG A 49 12.35 3.53 4.26
CA ARG A 49 13.28 4.39 4.99
C ARG A 49 14.21 3.59 5.90
N SER A 50 13.67 2.58 6.59
CA SER A 50 14.45 1.69 7.44
C SER A 50 15.43 0.84 6.63
N GLY A 51 15.00 0.31 5.49
CA GLY A 51 15.83 -0.46 4.57
C GLY A 51 16.98 0.36 3.98
N ILE A 52 16.75 1.62 3.62
CA ILE A 52 17.81 2.55 3.17
C ILE A 52 18.84 2.78 4.28
N ALA A 53 18.39 2.99 5.53
CA ALA A 53 19.29 3.17 6.67
C ALA A 53 20.11 1.90 6.96
N LEU A 54 19.50 0.72 6.87
CA LEU A 54 20.18 -0.56 7.04
C LEU A 54 21.19 -0.82 5.92
N TYR A 55 20.84 -0.50 4.67
CA TYR A 55 21.76 -0.60 3.53
C TYR A 55 23.01 0.24 3.79
N ARG A 56 22.83 1.51 4.18
CA ARG A 56 23.95 2.40 4.52
C ARG A 56 24.78 1.86 5.67
N ALA A 57 24.14 1.35 6.72
CA ALA A 57 24.85 0.77 7.86
C ALA A 57 25.69 -0.45 7.45
N ASN A 58 25.17 -1.30 6.56
CA ASN A 58 25.91 -2.43 6.01
C ASN A 58 27.11 -1.98 5.16
N ASP A 59 26.92 -0.93 4.35
CA ASP A 59 28.00 -0.35 3.54
C ASP A 59 29.14 0.23 4.40
N MET A 60 28.80 0.90 5.51
CA MET A 60 29.80 1.39 6.47
C MET A 60 30.67 0.27 7.05
N VAL A 61 30.09 -0.91 7.27
CA VAL A 61 30.80 -2.06 7.84
C VAL A 61 31.65 -2.77 6.79
N THR A 62 31.16 -2.87 5.56
CA THR A 62 31.81 -3.63 4.48
C THR A 62 32.88 -2.83 3.73
N ASN A 63 32.58 -1.58 3.39
CA ASN A 63 33.44 -0.70 2.58
C ASN A 63 34.14 0.38 3.41
N GLY A 64 33.73 0.60 4.65
CA GLY A 64 34.30 1.64 5.53
C GLY A 64 33.82 3.06 5.19
N GLY A 65 34.26 4.05 5.97
CA GLY A 65 33.90 5.46 5.76
C GLY A 65 32.48 5.84 6.22
N SER A 66 31.88 6.84 5.57
CA SER A 66 30.58 7.42 5.97
C SER A 66 29.35 6.62 5.52
N GLY A 67 29.55 5.54 4.76
CA GLY A 67 28.49 4.72 4.17
C GLY A 67 27.81 5.38 2.98
N SER A 68 27.48 4.58 1.98
CA SER A 68 26.81 4.97 0.74
C SER A 68 25.35 4.55 0.80
N TYR A 69 24.50 5.33 0.13
CA TYR A 69 23.10 4.98 -0.06
C TYR A 69 22.92 4.15 -1.35
N PRO A 70 21.86 3.32 -1.43
CA PRO A 70 21.62 2.51 -2.61
C PRO A 70 21.39 3.39 -3.85
N ALA A 71 21.98 3.03 -4.99
CA ALA A 71 21.83 3.82 -6.22
C ALA A 71 20.42 3.79 -6.79
N THR A 72 19.73 2.66 -6.64
CA THR A 72 18.32 2.48 -6.94
C THR A 72 17.67 1.70 -5.81
N LEU A 73 16.38 1.95 -5.56
CA LEU A 73 15.63 1.18 -4.56
C LEU A 73 15.12 -0.14 -5.10
N ASP A 74 15.07 -0.29 -6.43
CA ASP A 74 14.77 -1.55 -7.10
C ASP A 74 15.27 -1.63 -8.54
N SER A 75 15.06 -2.80 -9.13
CA SER A 75 15.44 -3.16 -10.50
C SER A 75 14.29 -3.04 -11.53
N ASN A 76 13.10 -2.58 -11.15
CA ASN A 76 11.93 -2.53 -12.04
C ASN A 76 12.06 -1.46 -13.13
N ALA A 77 11.37 -1.68 -14.25
CA ALA A 77 11.16 -0.66 -15.27
C ALA A 77 10.17 0.43 -14.79
N ASN A 78 10.30 1.64 -15.31
CA ASN A 78 9.33 2.71 -15.06
C ASN A 78 7.94 2.30 -15.57
N GLY A 79 6.90 2.69 -14.84
CA GLY A 79 5.51 2.39 -15.14
C GLY A 79 5.01 1.05 -14.58
N ALA A 80 5.85 0.28 -13.90
CA ALA A 80 5.48 -0.99 -13.29
C ALA A 80 5.99 -1.11 -11.85
N CYS A 81 5.28 -1.90 -11.05
CA CYS A 81 5.71 -2.34 -9.75
C CYS A 81 5.42 -3.84 -9.60
N VAL A 82 6.32 -4.69 -10.11
CA VAL A 82 6.20 -6.14 -9.93
C VAL A 82 6.78 -6.55 -8.57
N THR A 83 7.96 -6.01 -8.25
CA THR A 83 8.62 -6.15 -6.95
C THR A 83 9.34 -4.86 -6.59
N CYS A 84 8.62 -3.79 -6.25
CA CYS A 84 9.25 -2.52 -5.89
C CYS A 84 10.08 -2.66 -4.61
N PHE A 85 11.08 -1.80 -4.46
CA PHE A 85 11.94 -1.72 -3.29
C PHE A 85 12.73 -3.00 -2.96
N ASP A 86 12.95 -3.92 -3.92
CA ASP A 86 13.63 -5.21 -3.71
C ASP A 86 15.12 -5.08 -3.33
N THR A 87 15.76 -3.94 -3.63
CA THR A 87 17.15 -3.67 -3.19
C THR A 87 17.26 -3.51 -1.67
N ILE A 88 16.18 -3.07 -1.01
CA ILE A 88 16.20 -2.69 0.41
C ILE A 88 15.20 -3.48 1.27
N LEU A 89 14.22 -4.15 0.65
CA LEU A 89 13.23 -5.00 1.31
C LEU A 89 13.38 -6.44 0.82
N SER A 90 13.51 -7.39 1.75
CA SER A 90 13.80 -8.81 1.45
C SER A 90 12.79 -9.49 0.51
N ASN A 91 11.55 -9.01 0.41
CA ASN A 91 10.52 -9.57 -0.47
C ASN A 91 9.94 -8.52 -1.43
N GLY A 92 10.51 -7.31 -1.47
CA GLY A 92 9.94 -6.17 -2.18
C GLY A 92 8.47 -5.91 -1.81
N VAL A 93 7.81 -5.09 -2.63
CA VAL A 93 6.36 -4.87 -2.61
C VAL A 93 5.79 -5.29 -3.96
N ASN A 94 4.85 -6.24 -3.94
CA ASN A 94 4.07 -6.65 -5.10
C ASN A 94 2.61 -6.28 -4.82
N ASP A 95 2.29 -5.03 -5.09
CA ASP A 95 0.98 -4.43 -4.90
C ASP A 95 0.67 -3.54 -6.11
N THR A 96 -0.56 -3.63 -6.61
CA THR A 96 -1.05 -2.83 -7.75
C THR A 96 -1.18 -1.36 -7.42
N SER A 97 -1.23 -0.99 -6.13
CA SER A 97 -1.33 0.40 -5.71
C SER A 97 -0.01 1.16 -5.83
N TRP A 98 1.13 0.47 -5.89
CA TRP A 98 2.44 1.07 -6.10
C TRP A 98 2.82 1.10 -7.58
N THR A 99 3.49 2.15 -8.01
CA THR A 99 4.04 2.27 -9.38
C THR A 99 5.35 3.01 -9.35
N LYS A 100 6.38 2.50 -10.03
CA LYS A 100 7.62 3.24 -10.24
C LYS A 100 7.42 4.32 -11.30
N ALA A 101 7.26 5.57 -10.87
CA ALA A 101 7.04 6.70 -11.79
C ALA A 101 8.32 7.07 -12.56
N SER A 102 9.48 6.98 -11.93
CA SER A 102 10.79 7.20 -12.55
C SER A 102 11.88 6.41 -11.81
N ALA A 103 13.15 6.57 -12.22
CA ALA A 103 14.28 5.90 -11.56
C ALA A 103 14.35 6.15 -10.05
N THR A 104 13.91 7.33 -9.61
CA THR A 104 13.95 7.77 -8.20
C THR A 104 12.57 8.13 -7.66
N SER A 105 11.49 7.93 -8.41
CA SER A 105 10.15 8.34 -7.97
C SER A 105 9.16 7.19 -8.01
N TYR A 106 8.32 7.12 -6.99
CA TYR A 106 7.34 6.05 -6.77
C TYR A 106 6.01 6.69 -6.39
N SER A 107 4.94 6.23 -7.01
CA SER A 107 3.59 6.69 -6.73
C SER A 107 2.79 5.60 -6.05
N PHE A 108 1.99 5.98 -5.07
CA PHE A 108 0.97 5.15 -4.43
C PHE A 108 -0.42 5.71 -4.73
N ASN A 109 -1.35 4.85 -5.14
CA ASN A 109 -2.75 5.21 -5.38
C ASN A 109 -3.64 4.53 -4.33
N ASP A 110 -4.34 5.32 -3.51
CA ASP A 110 -5.29 4.83 -2.48
C ASP A 110 -6.74 4.70 -2.98
N GLY A 111 -6.90 4.60 -4.30
CA GLY A 111 -8.19 4.61 -5.00
C GLY A 111 -8.87 5.98 -5.05
N THR A 112 -8.38 6.98 -4.31
CA THR A 112 -8.94 8.33 -4.23
C THR A 112 -7.96 9.40 -4.70
N ALA A 113 -6.69 9.25 -4.34
CA ALA A 113 -5.61 10.18 -4.62
C ALA A 113 -4.31 9.43 -4.95
N VAL A 114 -3.45 10.09 -5.72
CA VAL A 114 -2.10 9.61 -6.02
C VAL A 114 -1.10 10.42 -5.20
N THR A 115 -0.33 9.73 -4.36
CA THR A 115 0.77 10.31 -3.59
C THR A 115 2.10 9.88 -4.21
N THR A 116 2.99 10.81 -4.46
CA THR A 116 4.29 10.52 -5.09
C THR A 116 5.43 10.79 -4.11
N PHE A 117 6.28 9.80 -3.96
CA PHE A 117 7.49 9.82 -3.17
C PHE A 117 8.71 9.89 -4.08
N THR A 118 9.71 10.67 -3.67
CA THR A 118 10.98 10.81 -4.35
C THR A 118 12.10 10.34 -3.43
N TYR A 119 12.93 9.46 -3.97
CA TYR A 119 14.16 9.00 -3.35
C TYR A 119 15.33 9.91 -3.75
N ASN A 120 16.04 10.45 -2.78
CA ASN A 120 17.27 11.19 -3.01
C ASN A 120 18.48 10.33 -2.64
N ILE A 121 19.23 9.92 -3.65
CA ILE A 121 20.45 9.11 -3.52
C ILE A 121 21.55 9.79 -2.68
N THR A 122 21.54 11.12 -2.60
CA THR A 122 22.61 11.88 -1.94
C THR A 122 22.48 11.85 -0.42
N ASP A 123 21.25 11.95 0.09
CA ASP A 123 20.95 12.05 1.52
C ASP A 123 20.17 10.84 2.05
N GLY A 124 19.73 9.94 1.18
CA GLY A 124 18.96 8.74 1.50
C GLY A 124 17.49 9.00 1.85
N THR A 125 16.99 10.22 1.62
CA THR A 125 15.61 10.57 1.97
C THR A 125 14.62 9.97 0.98
N PHE A 126 13.45 9.57 1.50
CA PHE A 126 12.32 9.06 0.72
C PHE A 126 11.05 9.75 1.20
N GLN A 127 10.52 10.69 0.41
CA GLN A 127 9.42 11.57 0.81
C GLN A 127 8.57 12.03 -0.37
#